data_AF-A0A7C7BM61-F1
#
_entry.id   AF-A0A7C7BM61-F1
#
_cell.length_a   1.000
_cell.length_b   1.000
_cell.length_c   1.000
_cell.angle_alpha   90.00
_cell.angle_beta   90.00
_cell.angle_gamma   90.00
#
_symmetry.space_group_name_H-M   'P 1'
#
loop_
_entity.id
_entity.type
_entity.pdbx_description
1 polymer ?
#
loop_
_entity_poly.entity_id
_entity_poly.type
_entity_poly.pdbx_seq_one_letter_code
_entity_poly.pdbx_strand_id
1 'polypeptide(L)'
;MPQSGEKQMTMENPLKNFLYAGIGLASYTSEKLTDSLDELVQKGKISDTEARKLVDDVFENLNGKKEDFDDKLGKVVKNVAEKLNYVKRDDYENLLKRVKDLEAVIAKSKSKKTTSSK
;
A
#
# COMPACT_ATOMS: atom_id res chain seq x y z
N MET A 1 -35.87 -22.12 4.32
CA MET A 1 -35.17 -20.96 4.91
C MET A 1 -33.88 -20.75 4.13
N PRO A 2 -33.81 -19.75 3.23
CA PRO A 2 -32.58 -19.46 2.50
C PRO A 2 -31.61 -18.71 3.42
N GLN A 3 -30.46 -19.32 3.68
CA GLN A 3 -29.29 -18.63 4.25
C GLN A 3 -28.75 -17.71 3.16
N SER A 4 -28.95 -16.41 3.35
CA SER A 4 -28.46 -15.37 2.47
C SER A 4 -26.96 -15.55 2.28
N GLY A 5 -26.56 -15.73 1.01
CA GLY A 5 -25.20 -15.48 0.61
C GLY A 5 -24.89 -14.03 0.93
N GLU A 6 -24.18 -13.82 2.04
CA GLU A 6 -23.39 -12.62 2.23
C GLU A 6 -22.39 -12.61 1.07
N LYS A 7 -22.77 -11.90 0.01
CA LYS A 7 -21.87 -11.48 -1.04
C LYS A 7 -20.79 -10.70 -0.30
N GLN A 8 -19.70 -11.39 0.04
CA GLN A 8 -18.49 -10.74 0.49
C GLN A 8 -18.22 -9.68 -0.56
N MET A 9 -18.47 -8.42 -0.21
CA MET A 9 -17.92 -7.30 -0.93
C MET A 9 -16.42 -7.48 -0.70
N THR A 10 -15.78 -8.24 -1.58
CA THR A 10 -14.34 -8.33 -1.67
C THR A 10 -13.92 -6.93 -2.04
N MET A 11 -13.73 -6.11 -1.02
CA MET A 11 -13.13 -4.81 -1.12
C MET A 11 -11.76 -5.11 -1.71
N GLU A 12 -11.64 -4.91 -3.02
CA GLU A 12 -10.34 -5.01 -3.67
C GLU A 12 -9.38 -4.16 -2.85
N ASN A 13 -8.23 -4.75 -2.49
CA ASN A 13 -7.26 -4.17 -1.56
C ASN A 13 -7.19 -2.64 -1.75
N PRO A 14 -7.51 -1.81 -0.74
CA PRO A 14 -7.52 -0.34 -0.90
C PRO A 14 -6.20 0.21 -1.44
N LEU A 15 -5.10 -0.52 -1.22
CA LEU A 15 -3.79 -0.26 -1.83
C LEU A 15 -3.80 -0.36 -3.37
N LYS A 16 -4.50 -1.34 -3.96
CA LYS A 16 -4.64 -1.48 -5.42
C LYS A 16 -5.39 -0.29 -6.00
N ASN A 17 -6.50 0.10 -5.38
CA ASN A 17 -7.29 1.25 -5.84
C ASN A 17 -6.48 2.56 -5.74
N PHE A 18 -5.72 2.73 -4.65
CA PHE A 18 -4.81 3.86 -4.51
C PHE A 18 -3.72 3.87 -5.59
N LEU A 19 -3.12 2.72 -5.91
CA LEU A 19 -2.13 2.61 -6.97
C LEU A 19 -2.72 2.93 -8.35
N TYR A 20 -3.91 2.42 -8.67
CA TYR A 20 -4.60 2.73 -9.93
C TYR A 20 -4.95 4.22 -10.04
N ALA A 21 -5.44 4.83 -8.96
CA ALA A 21 -5.68 6.27 -8.92
C ALA A 21 -4.39 7.08 -9.11
N GLY A 22 -3.29 6.63 -8.50
CA GLY A 22 -1.97 7.23 -8.66
C GLY A 22 -1.47 7.16 -10.09
N ILE A 23 -1.60 6.02 -10.76
CA ILE A 23 -1.26 5.86 -12.19
C ILE A 23 -2.13 6.76 -13.05
N GLY A 24 -3.45 6.78 -12.82
CA GLY A 24 -4.37 7.65 -13.58
C GLY A 24 -4.02 9.13 -13.44
N LEU A 25 -3.72 9.58 -12.23
CA LEU A 25 -3.30 10.96 -11.96
C LEU A 25 -1.94 11.29 -12.61
N ALA A 26 -0.98 10.37 -12.54
CA ALA A 26 0.34 10.54 -13.15
C ALA A 26 0.25 10.63 -14.67
N SER A 27 -0.57 9.79 -15.32
CA SER A 27 -0.82 9.85 -16.76
C SER A 27 -1.45 11.18 -17.15
N TYR A 28 -2.50 11.62 -16.44
CA TYR A 28 -3.16 12.91 -16.71
C TYR A 28 -2.21 14.10 -16.56
N THR A 29 -1.38 14.08 -15.50
CA THR A 29 -0.40 15.14 -15.26
C THR A 29 0.70 15.15 -16.32
N SER A 30 1.16 13.96 -16.75
CA SER A 30 2.18 13.83 -17.79
C SER A 30 1.68 14.38 -19.12
N GLU A 31 0.45 14.02 -19.52
CA GLU A 31 -0.21 14.56 -20.71
C GLU A 31 -0.35 16.09 -20.63
N LYS A 32 -0.80 16.60 -19.47
CA LYS A 32 -0.95 18.05 -19.30
C LYS A 32 0.38 18.80 -19.33
N LEU A 33 1.45 18.18 -18.83
CA LEU A 33 2.79 18.72 -18.86
C LEU A 33 3.32 18.79 -20.29
N THR A 34 3.21 17.70 -21.06
CA THR A 34 3.64 17.66 -22.46
C THR A 34 2.88 18.68 -23.30
N ASP A 35 1.55 18.76 -23.14
CA ASP A 35 0.72 19.74 -23.85
C ASP A 35 1.15 21.18 -23.55
N SER A 36 1.47 21.47 -22.29
CA SER A 36 1.91 22.80 -21.88
C SER A 36 3.27 23.14 -22.50
N LEU A 37 4.22 22.21 -22.50
CA LEU A 37 5.53 22.40 -23.13
C LEU A 37 5.41 22.57 -24.64
N ASP A 38 4.56 21.79 -25.30
CA ASP A 38 4.29 21.90 -26.74
C ASP A 38 3.68 23.27 -27.08
N GLU A 39 2.79 23.80 -26.24
CA GLU A 39 2.24 25.14 -26.41
C GLU A 39 3.34 26.23 -26.32
N LEU A 40 4.32 26.06 -25.43
CA LEU A 40 5.47 26.97 -25.35
C LEU A 40 6.36 26.88 -26.60
N VAL A 41 6.56 25.68 -27.16
CA VAL A 41 7.29 25.47 -28.42
C VAL A 41 6.58 26.16 -29.58
N GLN A 42 5.27 25.93 -29.72
CA GLN A 42 4.45 26.55 -30.78
C GLN A 42 4.45 28.08 -30.70
N LYS A 43 4.48 28.63 -29.49
CA LYS A 43 4.60 30.07 -29.26
C LYS A 43 6.02 30.61 -29.46
N GLY A 44 6.99 29.76 -29.82
CA GLY A 44 8.39 30.11 -30.01
C GLY A 44 9.10 30.54 -28.72
N LYS A 45 8.54 30.21 -27.54
CA LYS A 45 9.10 30.59 -26.24
C LYS A 45 10.24 29.68 -25.80
N ILE A 46 10.20 28.43 -26.22
CA ILE A 46 11.25 27.42 -26.00
C ILE A 46 11.45 26.63 -27.28
N SER A 47 12.60 25.97 -27.40
CA SER A 47 12.86 25.03 -28.50
C SER A 47 12.30 23.63 -28.21
N ASP A 48 12.06 22.82 -29.25
CA ASP A 48 11.71 21.39 -29.11
C ASP A 48 12.76 20.64 -28.26
N THR A 49 14.03 21.00 -28.45
CA THR A 49 15.15 20.45 -27.66
C THR A 49 15.11 20.84 -26.19
N GLU A 50 14.66 22.05 -25.85
CA GLU A 50 14.46 22.46 -24.44
C GLU A 50 13.27 21.74 -23.81
N ALA A 51 12.16 21.60 -24.53
CA ALA A 51 10.99 20.89 -24.04
C ALA A 51 11.35 19.44 -23.66
N ARG A 52 12.07 18.72 -24.52
CA ARG A 52 12.55 17.37 -24.24
C ARG A 52 13.48 17.32 -23.04
N LYS A 53 14.45 18.24 -22.96
CA LYS A 53 15.37 18.32 -21.81
C LYS A 53 14.65 18.56 -20.49
N LEU A 54 13.62 19.41 -20.46
CA LEU A 54 12.85 19.65 -19.24
C LEU A 54 12.13 18.40 -18.76
N VAL A 55 11.59 17.59 -19.68
CA VAL A 55 10.99 16.30 -19.34
C VAL A 55 12.06 15.35 -18.80
N ASP A 56 13.18 15.23 -19.50
CA ASP A 56 14.29 14.36 -19.12
C ASP A 56 14.87 14.73 -17.75
N ASP A 57 15.10 16.03 -17.49
CA ASP A 57 15.60 16.54 -16.21
C ASP A 57 14.66 16.18 -15.06
N VAL A 58 13.35 16.21 -15.26
CA VAL A 58 12.38 15.78 -14.24
C VAL A 58 12.55 14.30 -13.94
N PHE A 59 12.64 13.45 -14.96
CA PHE A 59 12.84 12.00 -14.77
C PHE A 59 14.19 11.67 -14.12
N GLU A 60 15.27 12.34 -14.53
CA GLU A 60 16.59 12.15 -13.93
C GLU A 60 16.61 12.59 -12.46
N ASN A 61 16.01 13.75 -12.14
CA ASN A 61 15.93 14.22 -10.77
C ASN A 61 15.13 13.28 -9.86
N LEU A 62 14.10 12.62 -10.39
CA LEU A 62 13.33 11.60 -9.66
C LEU A 62 14.17 10.33 -9.44
N ASN A 63 14.87 9.86 -10.48
CA ASN A 63 15.72 8.67 -10.38
C ASN A 63 16.90 8.88 -9.44
N GLY A 64 17.53 10.06 -9.47
CA GLY A 64 18.65 10.42 -8.60
C GLY A 64 18.29 10.54 -7.11
N LYS A 65 17.00 10.57 -6.77
CA LYS A 65 16.48 10.67 -5.39
C LYS A 65 15.69 9.45 -4.96
N LYS A 66 15.81 8.34 -5.69
CA LYS A 66 15.02 7.13 -5.46
C LYS A 66 15.22 6.54 -4.06
N GLU A 67 16.46 6.48 -3.59
CA GLU A 67 16.79 5.88 -2.29
C GLU A 67 16.22 6.69 -1.13
N ASP A 68 16.41 8.02 -1.15
CA ASP A 68 15.77 8.96 -0.23
C ASP A 68 14.23 8.91 -0.28
N PHE A 69 13.69 8.68 -1.46
CA PHE A 69 12.25 8.57 -1.69
C PHE A 69 11.69 7.29 -1.09
N ASP A 70 12.32 6.14 -1.33
CA ASP A 70 11.92 4.84 -0.79
C ASP A 70 11.91 4.87 0.75
N ASP A 71 12.94 5.47 1.37
CA ASP A 71 13.03 5.65 2.82
C ASP A 71 11.89 6.52 3.38
N LYS A 72 11.59 7.65 2.72
CA LYS A 72 10.48 8.54 3.12
C LYS A 72 9.13 7.87 2.91
N LEU A 73 8.94 7.18 1.80
CA LEU A 73 7.73 6.42 1.51
C LEU A 73 7.49 5.35 2.56
N GLY A 74 8.52 4.58 2.92
CA GLY A 74 8.44 3.55 3.94
C GLY A 74 7.95 4.10 5.29
N LYS A 75 8.45 5.26 5.70
CA LYS A 75 8.00 5.97 6.92
C LYS A 75 6.55 6.41 6.82
N VAL A 76 6.14 6.98 5.69
CA VAL A 76 4.75 7.43 5.47
C VAL A 76 3.78 6.24 5.50
N VAL A 77 4.09 5.17 4.77
CA VAL A 77 3.28 3.95 4.72
C VAL A 77 3.14 3.34 6.11
N LYS A 78 4.25 3.25 6.86
CA LYS A 78 4.24 2.76 8.24
C LYS A 78 3.34 3.61 9.14
N ASN A 79 3.49 4.94 9.12
CA ASN A 79 2.69 5.85 9.93
C ASN A 79 1.20 5.77 9.59
N VAL A 80 0.85 5.61 8.31
CA VAL A 80 -0.55 5.45 7.88
C VAL A 80 -1.10 4.11 8.36
N ALA A 81 -0.33 3.02 8.21
CA ALA A 81 -0.73 1.70 8.68
C ALA A 81 -0.98 1.70 10.20
N GLU A 82 -0.12 2.36 10.98
CA GLU A 82 -0.29 2.53 12.43
C GLU A 82 -1.55 3.33 12.77
N LYS A 83 -1.79 4.47 12.10
CA LYS A 83 -3.00 5.29 12.32
C LYS A 83 -4.30 4.58 11.97
N LEU A 84 -4.26 3.68 11.00
CA LEU A 84 -5.41 2.88 10.59
C LEU A 84 -5.58 1.60 11.40
N ASN A 85 -4.77 1.37 12.45
CA ASN A 85 -4.72 0.12 13.22
C ASN A 85 -4.58 -1.12 12.31
N TYR A 86 -3.83 -1.00 11.21
CA TYR A 86 -3.66 -2.08 10.25
C TYR A 86 -2.67 -3.12 10.79
N VAL A 87 -3.17 -4.32 11.07
CA VAL A 87 -2.34 -5.47 11.51
C VAL A 87 -1.89 -6.26 10.30
N LYS A 88 -0.58 -6.55 10.21
CA LYS A 88 -0.06 -7.41 9.14
C LYS A 88 -0.61 -8.81 9.27
N ARG A 89 -0.82 -9.48 8.13
CA ARG A 89 -1.32 -10.86 8.11
C ARG A 89 -0.45 -11.80 8.97
N ASP A 90 0.88 -11.69 8.84
CA ASP A 90 1.82 -12.52 9.58
C ASP A 90 1.71 -12.31 11.09
N ASP A 91 1.52 -11.06 11.53
CA ASP A 91 1.34 -10.72 12.95
C ASP A 91 0.04 -11.32 13.50
N TYR A 92 -1.04 -11.28 12.71
CA TYR A 92 -2.31 -11.91 13.05
C TYR A 92 -2.20 -13.44 13.13
N GLU A 93 -1.56 -14.08 12.15
CA GLU A 93 -1.39 -15.54 12.12
C GLU A 93 -0.50 -16.04 13.27
N ASN A 94 0.56 -15.30 13.59
CA ASN A 94 1.40 -15.56 14.76
C ASN A 94 0.60 -15.46 16.07
N LEU A 95 -0.26 -14.45 16.20
CA LEU A 95 -1.13 -14.31 17.36
C LEU A 95 -2.14 -15.47 17.45
N LEU A 96 -2.76 -15.84 16.34
CA LEU A 96 -3.70 -16.96 16.24
C LEU A 96 -3.04 -18.28 16.67
N LYS A 97 -1.81 -18.53 16.23
CA LYS A 97 -1.04 -19.71 16.63
C LYS A 97 -0.79 -19.73 18.13
N ARG A 98 -0.33 -18.62 18.70
CA ARG A 98 -0.09 -18.50 20.16
C ARG A 98 -1.36 -18.73 20.97
N VAL A 99 -2.50 -18.21 20.50
CA VAL A 99 -3.81 -18.44 21.15
C VAL A 99 -4.14 -19.93 21.16
N LYS A 100 -4.04 -20.62 20.01
CA LYS A 100 -4.29 -22.07 19.92
C LYS A 100 -3.36 -22.88 20.84
N ASP A 101 -2.08 -22.54 20.89
CA ASP A 101 -1.11 -23.24 21.75
C ASP A 101 -1.46 -23.07 23.24
N LEU A 102 -1.86 -21.86 23.66
CA LEU A 102 -2.29 -21.58 25.02
C LEU A 102 -3.60 -22.30 25.37
N GLU A 103 -4.58 -22.31 24.46
CA GLU A 103 -5.83 -23.04 24.63
C GLU A 103 -5.58 -24.54 24.84
N ALA A 104 -4.65 -25.14 24.08
CA ALA A 104 -4.27 -26.53 24.23
C ALA A 104 -3.60 -26.82 25.59
N VAL A 105 -2.74 -25.92 26.07
CA VAL A 105 -2.10 -26.03 27.39
C VAL A 105 -3.15 -25.95 28.51
N ILE A 106 -4.10 -25.01 28.42
CA ILE A 106 -5.19 -24.86 29.40
C ILE A 106 -6.08 -26.12 29.42
N ALA A 107 -6.41 -26.67 28.26
CA ALA A 107 -7.20 -27.90 28.16
C ALA A 107 -6.49 -29.10 28.83
N LYS A 108 -5.19 -29.28 28.61
CA LYS A 108 -4.37 -30.30 29.30
C LYS A 108 -4.27 -30.06 30.81
N SER A 109 -4.19 -28.81 31.25
CA SER A 109 -4.14 -28.45 32.67
C SER A 109 -5.46 -28.75 33.39
N LYS A 110 -6.60 -28.49 32.74
CA LYS A 110 -7.93 -28.78 33.31
C LYS A 110 -8.21 -30.29 33.43
N SER A 111 -7.72 -31.13 32.52
CA SER A 111 -7.91 -32.59 32.62
C SER A 111 -7.04 -33.25 33.72
N LYS A 112 -5.93 -32.61 34.11
CA LYS A 112 -5.05 -33.11 35.19
C LYS A 112 -5.59 -32.85 36.59
N LYS A 113 -6.52 -31.90 36.77
CA LYS A 113 -7.05 -31.52 38.10
C LYS A 113 -8.23 -32.38 38.58
N THR A 114 -8.88 -33.15 37.70
CA THR A 114 -10.02 -34.02 38.03
C THR A 114 -9.63 -35.47 38.37
N THR A 115 -8.36 -35.85 38.26
CA THR A 115 -7.86 -37.23 38.49
C THR A 115 -7.03 -37.42 39.77
N SER A 116 -6.89 -36.38 40.62
CA SER A 116 -6.11 -36.45 41.88
C SER A 116 -6.95 -36.25 43.16
N SER A 117 -8.27 -36.37 43.09
CA SER A 117 -9.13 -36.44 44.29
C SER A 117 -10.01 -37.69 44.19
N LYS A 118 -9.43 -38.84 44.52
CA LYS A 118 -10.18 -40.00 44.97
C LYS A 118 -9.41 -40.68 46.09
#